data_AF-A0A818SHW3-F1
#
_entry.id   AF-A0A818SHW3-F1
#
_cell.length_a   1.000
_cell.length_b   1.000
_cell.length_c   1.000
_cell.angle_alpha   90.00
_cell.angle_beta   90.00
_cell.angle_gamma   90.00
#
_symmetry.space_group_name_H-M   'P 1'
#
loop_
_entity.id
_entity.type
_entity.pdbx_description
1 polymer ?
#
loop_
_entity_poly.entity_id
_entity_poly.type
_entity_poly.pdbx_seq_one_letter_code
_entity_poly.pdbx_strand_id
1 'polypeptide(L)'
;MLSECRAYYSNDPVQLARINEFERKYESKDAIRWYTKPGFLFYLVNKALRSQNIWALYKFRYFIIDLCYRLEEVSNSQSFSSIRLYRGAKLNRDELEQLQVGRLVSTNGFLSCSSDRYIAEMFIGIDHMTDRSSSHNRDAWQQFVLFIIDVDRRTSTNTVVADISHQSDIPDENEMIFNFGSTFIINEICFDKDKCIWLIQMSSSSDNVRIHDEHENYTLKRLQQIDPTIMFGHALADTDSDFGQSMSYFYRLLRTLPIDHVERLNIYYYLGRIYRFIEKFEESLNCFRCARLLVRRLLPERMFDYCRILGGMGTIYSHLEDSERAFKLLTQALRLQKSSLPENHTEIPFHLNRLGHAYFKVKQYGLALSTLDSAEKFFQTKMPVDHQGYAQTLHTMGLVYRALGNETKALISFQEALRMRYSSLGKNHPLLASTYYQLSLIHNDHAEYEIALDYVQKSLNIQSIKLPHYHSELKLSKELFQRLQQHQ
;
A
#
# COMPACT_ATOMS: atom_id res chain seq x y z
N MET A 1 1.81 10.28 16.65
CA MET A 1 2.47 10.88 15.47
C MET A 1 3.88 11.36 15.81
N LEU A 2 4.05 12.42 16.63
CA LEU A 2 5.35 13.09 16.81
C LEU A 2 6.40 12.25 17.56
N SER A 3 6.00 11.50 18.58
CA SER A 3 6.88 10.54 19.26
C SER A 3 7.47 9.49 18.30
N GLU A 4 6.69 9.05 17.31
CA GLU A 4 7.14 8.10 16.30
C GLU A 4 7.96 8.76 15.19
N CYS A 5 7.64 10.01 14.83
CA CYS A 5 8.49 10.79 13.93
C CYS A 5 9.87 10.98 14.56
N ARG A 6 9.95 11.22 15.88
CA ARG A 6 11.22 11.30 16.62
C ARG A 6 11.97 9.98 16.64
N ALA A 7 11.26 8.85 16.72
CA ALA A 7 11.88 7.54 16.61
C ALA A 7 12.43 7.28 15.19
N TYR A 8 11.66 7.62 14.14
CA TYR A 8 12.07 7.44 12.75
C TYR A 8 13.28 8.31 12.37
N TYR A 9 13.30 9.55 12.87
CA TYR A 9 14.38 10.50 12.65
C TYR A 9 15.35 10.57 13.84
N SER A 10 15.49 9.49 14.63
CA SER A 10 16.32 9.50 15.85
C SER A 10 17.78 9.91 15.61
N ASN A 11 18.27 9.65 14.39
CA ASN A 11 19.63 9.93 13.97
C ASN A 11 19.75 11.19 13.08
N ASP A 12 18.66 11.94 12.89
CA ASP A 12 18.61 13.15 12.05
C ASP A 12 18.25 14.38 12.92
N PRO A 13 19.25 15.15 13.41
CA PRO A 13 19.01 16.26 14.31
C PRO A 13 18.21 17.41 13.67
N VAL A 14 18.28 17.56 12.35
CA VAL A 14 17.54 18.59 11.62
C VAL A 14 16.05 18.26 11.62
N GLN A 15 15.69 17.00 11.36
CA GLN A 15 14.30 16.58 11.39
C GLN A 15 13.74 16.53 12.82
N LEU A 16 14.56 16.16 13.82
CA LEU A 16 14.15 16.25 15.23
C LEU A 16 13.81 17.67 15.67
N ALA A 17 14.62 18.66 15.27
CA ALA A 17 14.34 20.07 15.54
C ALA A 17 13.01 20.52 14.89
N ARG A 18 12.74 20.08 13.65
CA ARG A 18 11.48 20.37 12.95
C ARG A 18 10.27 19.70 13.59
N ILE A 19 10.41 18.48 14.10
CA ILE A 19 9.35 17.80 14.84
C ILE A 19 9.03 18.54 16.15
N ASN A 20 10.05 19.05 16.84
CA ASN A 20 9.86 19.86 18.05
C ASN A 20 9.23 21.22 17.73
N GLU A 21 9.56 21.82 16.59
CA GLU A 21 8.88 23.03 16.12
C GLU A 21 7.40 22.76 15.82
N PHE A 22 7.10 21.66 15.10
CA PHE A 22 5.73 21.24 14.79
C PHE A 22 4.93 21.02 16.08
N GLU A 23 5.47 20.30 17.06
CA GLU A 23 4.79 20.05 18.34
C GLU A 23 4.40 21.34 19.07
N ARG A 24 5.24 22.37 18.96
CA ARG A 24 5.04 23.64 19.66
C ARG A 24 4.12 24.62 18.94
N LYS A 25 4.10 24.59 17.60
CA LYS A 25 3.51 25.66 16.79
C LYS A 25 2.37 25.20 15.89
N TYR A 26 2.15 23.90 15.71
CA TYR A 26 1.15 23.41 14.77
C TYR A 26 -0.28 23.73 15.23
N GLU A 27 -1.03 24.40 14.37
CA GLU A 27 -2.49 24.52 14.44
C GLU A 27 -3.11 23.95 13.16
N SER A 28 -4.36 23.48 13.22
CA SER A 28 -5.05 22.86 12.07
C SER A 28 -5.14 23.80 10.86
N LYS A 29 -5.24 25.11 11.09
CA LYS A 29 -5.24 26.15 10.05
C LYS A 29 -3.93 26.21 9.24
N ASP A 30 -2.83 25.75 9.81
CA ASP A 30 -1.49 25.78 9.20
C ASP A 30 -1.16 24.50 8.42
N ALA A 31 -2.12 23.58 8.24
CA ALA A 31 -1.88 22.27 7.63
C ALA A 31 -1.24 22.35 6.24
N ILE A 32 -1.71 23.26 5.37
CA ILE A 32 -1.14 23.47 4.02
C ILE A 32 0.32 23.88 4.11
N ARG A 33 0.62 24.90 4.93
CA ARG A 33 1.99 25.40 5.13
C ARG A 33 2.94 24.31 5.63
N TRP A 34 2.48 23.48 6.57
CA TRP A 34 3.28 22.37 7.08
C TRP A 34 3.43 21.21 6.11
N TYR A 35 2.46 21.01 5.21
CA TYR A 35 2.53 20.02 4.15
C TYR A 35 3.59 20.39 3.10
N THR A 36 3.62 21.66 2.70
CA THR A 36 4.56 22.17 1.68
C THR A 36 5.99 22.33 2.21
N LYS A 37 6.16 22.43 3.54
CA LYS A 37 7.48 22.60 4.16
C LYS A 37 8.34 21.35 3.91
N PRO A 38 9.53 21.47 3.27
CA PRO A 38 10.40 20.33 3.04
C PRO A 38 10.79 19.68 4.37
N GLY A 39 10.47 18.41 4.59
CA GLY A 39 10.79 17.74 5.86
C GLY A 39 10.03 16.46 6.14
N PHE A 40 10.04 16.07 7.42
CA PHE A 40 9.49 14.81 7.91
C PHE A 40 8.04 14.57 7.47
N LEU A 41 7.22 15.61 7.52
CA LEU A 41 5.78 15.51 7.31
C LEU A 41 5.46 15.28 5.83
N PHE A 42 5.97 16.13 4.93
CA PHE A 42 5.84 15.95 3.48
C PHE A 42 6.27 14.55 3.04
N TYR A 43 7.45 14.10 3.47
CA TYR A 43 8.00 12.82 3.06
C TYR A 43 7.17 11.63 3.58
N LEU A 44 6.86 11.62 4.88
CA LEU A 44 6.15 10.49 5.49
C LEU A 44 4.67 10.43 5.09
N VAL A 45 4.00 11.58 4.91
CA VAL A 45 2.61 11.65 4.42
C VAL A 45 2.53 11.19 2.96
N ASN A 46 3.39 11.71 2.07
CA ASN A 46 3.39 11.27 0.68
C ASN A 46 3.77 9.80 0.51
N LYS A 47 4.72 9.31 1.32
CA LYS A 47 5.05 7.90 1.38
C LYS A 47 3.84 7.07 1.86
N ALA A 48 3.11 7.54 2.87
CA ALA A 48 1.93 6.88 3.41
C ALA A 48 0.80 6.75 2.36
N LEU A 49 0.49 7.86 1.69
CA LEU A 49 -0.51 7.94 0.62
C LEU A 49 -0.14 7.03 -0.55
N ARG A 50 1.10 7.15 -1.06
CA ARG A 50 1.58 6.35 -2.19
C ARG A 50 1.58 4.85 -1.90
N SER A 51 2.02 4.44 -0.72
CA SER A 51 2.02 3.02 -0.34
C SER A 51 0.64 2.51 0.10
N GLN A 52 -0.36 3.40 0.17
CA GLN A 52 -1.63 3.18 0.87
C GLN A 52 -1.42 2.45 2.20
N ASN A 53 -0.33 2.80 2.88
CA ASN A 53 -0.01 2.20 4.15
C ASN A 53 -1.05 2.75 5.12
N ILE A 54 -2.11 1.97 5.30
CA ILE A 54 -3.27 2.29 6.12
C ILE A 54 -2.81 2.79 7.50
N TRP A 55 -1.68 2.30 7.99
CA TRP A 55 -1.10 2.66 9.28
C TRP A 55 -0.35 3.99 9.26
N ALA A 56 0.39 4.31 8.20
CA ALA A 56 0.98 5.62 8.04
C ALA A 56 -0.09 6.68 7.75
N LEU A 57 -1.09 6.35 6.93
CA LEU A 57 -2.28 7.18 6.70
C LEU A 57 -3.03 7.43 8.00
N TYR A 58 -3.20 6.39 8.81
CA TYR A 58 -3.76 6.52 10.15
C TYR A 58 -2.88 7.39 11.06
N LYS A 59 -1.54 7.24 11.05
CA LYS A 59 -0.61 8.02 11.90
C LYS A 59 -0.69 9.51 11.60
N PHE A 60 -0.81 9.85 10.32
CA PHE A 60 -0.98 11.22 9.86
C PHE A 60 -2.44 11.66 9.79
N ARG A 61 -3.42 10.83 10.17
CA ARG A 61 -4.85 11.10 9.95
C ARG A 61 -5.32 12.47 10.40
N TYR A 62 -4.90 12.94 11.58
CA TYR A 62 -5.34 14.25 12.08
C TYR A 62 -4.79 15.34 11.18
N PHE A 63 -3.52 15.25 10.82
CA PHE A 63 -2.90 16.16 9.87
C PHE A 63 -3.51 16.04 8.46
N ILE A 64 -3.79 14.83 7.97
CA ILE A 64 -4.42 14.59 6.66
C ILE A 64 -5.85 15.16 6.65
N ILE A 65 -6.62 14.95 7.71
CA ILE A 65 -7.98 15.49 7.87
C ILE A 65 -7.92 17.02 7.91
N ASP A 66 -7.04 17.60 8.72
CA ASP A 66 -6.83 19.04 8.77
C ASP A 66 -6.44 19.58 7.39
N LEU A 67 -5.54 18.90 6.68
CA LEU A 67 -5.13 19.26 5.33
C LEU A 67 -6.29 19.18 4.32
N CYS A 68 -7.09 18.11 4.34
CA CYS A 68 -8.29 17.97 3.49
C CYS A 68 -9.27 19.13 3.74
N TYR A 69 -9.60 19.40 5.00
CA TYR A 69 -10.51 20.50 5.36
C TYR A 69 -9.96 21.86 4.90
N ARG A 70 -8.66 22.10 5.08
CA ARG A 70 -8.03 23.35 4.62
C ARG A 70 -8.03 23.46 3.10
N LEU A 71 -7.74 22.38 2.37
CA LEU A 71 -7.82 22.37 0.91
C LEU A 71 -9.24 22.64 0.42
N GLU A 72 -10.26 22.06 1.07
CA GLU A 72 -11.67 22.32 0.76
C GLU A 72 -12.06 23.78 1.00
N GLU A 73 -11.69 24.35 2.15
CA GLU A 73 -11.98 25.75 2.50
C GLU A 73 -11.36 26.71 1.47
N VAL A 74 -10.10 26.47 1.09
CA VAL A 74 -9.38 27.27 0.11
C VAL A 74 -9.98 27.10 -1.28
N SER A 75 -10.25 25.86 -1.68
CA SER A 75 -10.94 25.53 -2.92
C SER A 75 -12.26 26.29 -3.03
N ASN A 76 -13.08 26.32 -1.97
CA ASN A 76 -14.39 26.98 -1.94
C ASN A 76 -14.28 28.52 -1.95
N SER A 77 -13.20 29.08 -1.40
CA SER A 77 -12.96 30.53 -1.42
C SER A 77 -12.52 31.08 -2.79
N GLN A 78 -12.09 30.19 -3.70
CA GLN A 78 -11.54 30.55 -5.00
C GLN A 78 -12.60 30.55 -6.10
N SER A 79 -12.60 31.61 -6.91
CA SER A 79 -13.63 31.90 -7.91
C SER A 79 -13.14 31.66 -9.34
N PHE A 80 -12.74 30.42 -9.67
CA PHE A 80 -12.57 30.01 -11.07
C PHE A 80 -13.62 28.96 -11.45
N SER A 81 -14.20 29.11 -12.65
CA SER A 81 -15.21 28.19 -13.19
C SER A 81 -14.58 27.00 -13.90
N SER A 82 -13.48 27.24 -14.62
CA SER A 82 -12.64 26.19 -15.21
C SER A 82 -11.17 26.59 -15.17
N ILE A 83 -10.27 25.62 -15.00
CA ILE A 83 -8.82 25.82 -14.99
C ILE A 83 -8.11 24.67 -15.70
N ARG A 84 -7.01 24.98 -16.38
CA ARG A 84 -6.09 23.99 -16.96
C ARG A 84 -4.83 23.92 -16.11
N LEU A 85 -4.46 22.72 -15.71
CA LEU A 85 -3.32 22.44 -14.84
C LEU A 85 -2.37 21.44 -15.50
N TYR A 86 -1.11 21.48 -15.08
CA TYR A 86 -0.03 20.68 -15.65
C TYR A 86 0.71 19.91 -14.55
N ARG A 87 1.14 18.69 -14.87
CA ARG A 87 2.00 17.89 -13.98
C ARG A 87 2.98 17.06 -14.79
N GLY A 88 4.27 17.23 -14.50
CA GLY A 88 5.32 16.37 -15.00
C GLY A 88 5.50 15.12 -14.14
N ALA A 89 5.67 13.96 -14.77
CA ALA A 89 5.92 12.70 -14.08
C ALA A 89 6.80 11.74 -14.89
N LYS A 90 7.40 10.78 -14.20
CA LYS A 90 8.13 9.65 -14.79
C LYS A 90 7.32 8.39 -14.50
N LEU A 91 6.98 7.64 -15.53
CA LEU A 91 6.31 6.35 -15.44
C LEU A 91 7.22 5.27 -16.00
N ASN A 92 7.05 4.02 -15.58
CA ASN A 92 7.58 2.92 -16.39
C ASN A 92 6.67 2.64 -17.59
N ARG A 93 7.21 1.94 -18.58
CA ARG A 93 6.49 1.58 -19.80
C ARG A 93 5.18 0.83 -19.51
N ASP A 94 5.21 -0.12 -18.58
CA ASP A 94 4.05 -0.93 -18.23
C ASP A 94 2.91 -0.08 -17.64
N GLU A 95 3.23 0.88 -16.76
CA GLU A 95 2.28 1.85 -16.20
C GLU A 95 1.65 2.72 -17.28
N LEU A 96 2.43 3.15 -18.27
CA LEU A 96 1.94 3.95 -19.38
C LEU A 96 1.02 3.14 -20.30
N GLU A 97 1.37 1.89 -20.62
CA GLU A 97 0.57 1.00 -21.48
C GLU A 97 -0.79 0.64 -20.84
N GLN A 98 -0.92 0.76 -19.52
CA GLN A 98 -2.19 0.61 -18.80
C GLN A 98 -3.14 1.80 -18.94
N LEU A 99 -2.64 2.97 -19.37
CA LEU A 99 -3.46 4.16 -19.58
C LEU A 99 -4.19 4.06 -20.92
N GLN A 100 -5.50 4.25 -20.89
CA GLN A 100 -6.36 4.13 -22.06
C GLN A 100 -7.31 5.33 -22.12
N VAL A 101 -7.55 5.84 -23.33
CA VAL A 101 -8.55 6.87 -23.58
C VAL A 101 -9.93 6.37 -23.15
N GLY A 102 -10.69 7.23 -22.46
CA GLY A 102 -11.99 6.91 -21.87
C GLY A 102 -11.92 6.20 -20.51
N ARG A 103 -10.72 5.88 -20.00
CA ARG A 103 -10.55 5.25 -18.68
C ARG A 103 -10.52 6.30 -17.58
N LEU A 104 -11.17 5.97 -16.45
CA LEU A 104 -11.08 6.75 -15.21
C LEU A 104 -9.77 6.44 -14.49
N VAL A 105 -9.10 7.48 -13.99
CA VAL A 105 -7.87 7.42 -13.18
C VAL A 105 -8.09 8.19 -11.89
N SER A 106 -7.77 7.58 -10.75
CA SER A 106 -7.83 8.20 -9.43
C SER A 106 -6.44 8.49 -8.87
N THR A 107 -6.30 9.53 -8.07
CA THR A 107 -5.04 9.82 -7.38
C THR A 107 -4.94 9.05 -6.06
N ASN A 108 -3.78 8.43 -5.81
CA ASN A 108 -3.51 7.70 -4.56
C ASN A 108 -2.97 8.61 -3.44
N GLY A 109 -3.10 9.92 -3.61
CA GLY A 109 -2.44 10.94 -2.82
C GLY A 109 -2.98 12.31 -3.19
N PHE A 110 -2.54 13.32 -2.46
CA PHE A 110 -2.64 14.70 -2.92
C PHE A 110 -1.89 14.84 -4.24
N LEU A 111 -2.55 15.35 -5.26
CA LEU A 111 -1.93 15.56 -6.57
C LEU A 111 -1.48 17.01 -6.67
N SER A 112 -0.17 17.20 -6.63
CA SER A 112 0.47 18.50 -6.88
C SER A 112 0.54 18.76 -8.39
N CYS A 113 0.13 19.95 -8.79
CA CYS A 113 0.07 20.44 -10.17
C CYS A 113 0.49 21.91 -10.20
N SER A 114 0.72 22.43 -11.40
CA SER A 114 0.97 23.86 -11.61
C SER A 114 0.02 24.43 -12.65
N SER A 115 -0.35 25.70 -12.52
CA SER A 115 -1.02 26.44 -13.60
C SER A 115 -0.04 26.82 -14.71
N ASP A 116 1.27 26.80 -14.41
CA ASP A 116 2.33 27.04 -15.38
C ASP A 116 2.87 25.71 -15.95
N ARG A 117 2.77 25.59 -17.27
CA ARG A 117 3.28 24.44 -18.00
C ARG A 117 4.79 24.30 -17.87
N TYR A 118 5.54 25.40 -17.85
CA TYR A 118 6.99 25.38 -17.80
C TYR A 118 7.49 24.72 -16.50
N ILE A 119 6.85 25.03 -15.38
CA ILE A 119 7.16 24.42 -14.08
C ILE A 119 6.97 22.90 -14.13
N ALA A 120 5.85 22.42 -14.71
CA ALA A 120 5.60 20.99 -14.87
C ALA A 120 6.64 20.31 -15.77
N GLU A 121 7.10 20.99 -16.82
CA GLU A 121 8.13 20.50 -17.74
C GLU A 121 9.51 20.32 -17.08
N MET A 122 9.83 21.08 -16.02
CA MET A 122 11.06 20.87 -15.26
C MET A 122 11.09 19.50 -14.54
N PHE A 123 9.94 18.95 -14.14
CA PHE A 123 9.86 17.67 -13.43
C PHE A 123 10.01 16.44 -14.34
N ILE A 124 9.82 16.60 -15.64
CA ILE A 124 10.11 15.57 -16.65
C ILE A 124 11.56 15.62 -17.14
N GLY A 125 12.39 16.52 -16.61
CA GLY A 125 13.82 16.57 -16.92
C GLY A 125 14.10 16.87 -18.39
N ILE A 126 13.29 17.75 -18.99
CA ILE A 126 13.59 18.34 -20.30
C ILE A 126 14.84 19.20 -20.14
N ASP A 127 15.85 18.96 -20.98
CA ASP A 127 17.04 19.79 -21.07
C ASP A 127 16.68 21.08 -21.81
N HIS A 128 16.80 22.22 -21.15
CA HIS A 128 16.46 23.54 -21.69
C HIS A 128 17.30 23.96 -22.90
N MET A 129 18.46 23.33 -23.14
CA MET A 129 19.30 23.61 -24.31
C MET A 129 18.86 22.81 -25.54
N THR A 130 18.27 21.62 -25.33
CA THR A 130 17.89 20.71 -26.42
C THR A 130 16.37 20.56 -26.59
N ASP A 131 15.59 21.09 -25.65
CA ASP A 131 14.13 20.94 -25.50
C ASP A 131 13.67 19.47 -25.57
N ARG A 132 14.55 18.55 -25.12
CA ARG A 132 14.34 17.10 -25.15
C ARG A 132 14.44 16.48 -23.77
N SER A 133 13.61 15.47 -23.52
CA SER A 133 13.78 14.61 -22.35
C SER A 133 15.03 13.74 -22.47
N SER A 134 15.53 13.22 -21.35
CA SER A 134 16.68 12.31 -21.35
C SER A 134 16.38 10.90 -21.87
N SER A 135 15.15 10.62 -22.33
CA SER A 135 14.79 9.34 -22.95
C SER A 135 15.46 9.16 -24.30
N HIS A 136 15.88 7.92 -24.58
CA HIS A 136 16.54 7.58 -25.84
C HIS A 136 15.54 7.14 -26.94
N ASN A 137 14.33 6.64 -26.62
CA ASN A 137 13.20 6.45 -27.55
C ASN A 137 11.85 6.08 -26.85
N ARG A 138 10.79 5.83 -27.65
CA ARG A 138 9.43 5.40 -27.21
C ARG A 138 9.37 4.03 -26.51
N ASP A 139 10.38 3.18 -26.69
CA ASP A 139 10.47 1.82 -26.14
C ASP A 139 11.27 1.74 -24.83
N ALA A 140 11.85 2.85 -24.39
CA ALA A 140 12.61 2.90 -23.14
C ALA A 140 11.78 2.42 -21.94
N TRP A 141 12.40 1.75 -20.98
CA TRP A 141 11.69 1.29 -19.79
C TRP A 141 11.12 2.45 -18.96
N GLN A 142 11.82 3.57 -18.89
CA GLN A 142 11.37 4.78 -18.23
C GLN A 142 10.82 5.78 -19.26
N GLN A 143 9.58 6.20 -19.06
CA GLN A 143 8.85 7.13 -19.91
C GLN A 143 8.62 8.46 -19.17
N PHE A 144 8.65 9.56 -19.90
CA PHE A 144 8.43 10.91 -19.38
C PHE A 144 7.08 11.42 -19.85
N VAL A 145 6.28 11.93 -18.92
CA VAL A 145 4.86 12.20 -19.15
C VAL A 145 4.49 13.58 -18.63
N LEU A 146 3.86 14.37 -19.49
CA LEU A 146 3.20 15.62 -19.13
C LEU A 146 1.69 15.38 -19.10
N PHE A 147 1.12 15.45 -17.90
CA PHE A 147 -0.33 15.44 -17.71
C PHE A 147 -0.89 16.86 -17.89
N ILE A 148 -1.94 16.97 -18.71
CA ILE A 148 -2.70 18.20 -18.95
C ILE A 148 -4.11 17.96 -18.41
N ILE A 149 -4.47 18.67 -17.35
CA ILE A 149 -5.67 18.40 -16.56
C ILE A 149 -6.63 19.58 -16.71
N ASP A 150 -7.74 19.35 -17.40
CA ASP A 150 -8.83 20.30 -17.53
C ASP A 150 -9.83 20.07 -16.39
N VAL A 151 -9.97 21.07 -15.51
CA VAL A 151 -10.94 21.04 -14.41
C VAL A 151 -12.07 21.99 -14.73
N ASP A 152 -13.31 21.49 -14.77
CA ASP A 152 -14.52 22.30 -14.87
C ASP A 152 -15.39 22.07 -13.64
N ARG A 153 -15.48 23.09 -12.77
CA ARG A 153 -16.25 23.01 -11.53
C ARG A 153 -17.76 23.05 -11.75
N ARG A 154 -18.23 23.41 -12.95
CA ARG A 154 -19.66 23.39 -13.30
C ARG A 154 -20.17 21.98 -13.52
N THR A 155 -19.30 21.09 -14.00
CA THR A 155 -19.64 19.68 -14.28
C THR A 155 -19.11 18.72 -13.21
N SER A 156 -18.07 19.12 -12.47
CA SER A 156 -17.42 18.29 -11.44
C SER A 156 -17.41 18.99 -10.06
N THR A 157 -18.61 19.17 -9.48
CA THR A 157 -18.80 19.94 -8.23
C THR A 157 -18.04 19.40 -7.02
N ASN A 158 -17.64 18.13 -7.04
CA ASN A 158 -16.96 17.46 -5.92
C ASN A 158 -15.43 17.44 -6.07
N THR A 159 -14.89 17.93 -7.19
CA THR A 159 -13.43 17.98 -7.39
C THR A 159 -12.83 19.10 -6.56
N VAL A 160 -12.17 18.74 -5.46
CA VAL A 160 -11.45 19.69 -4.61
C VAL A 160 -10.07 19.95 -5.20
N VAL A 161 -9.85 21.19 -5.63
CA VAL A 161 -8.56 21.68 -6.11
C VAL A 161 -8.32 23.07 -5.53
N ALA A 162 -7.20 23.24 -4.83
CA ALA A 162 -6.86 24.46 -4.13
C ALA A 162 -5.59 25.07 -4.71
N ASP A 163 -5.64 26.35 -5.06
CA ASP A 163 -4.44 27.17 -5.25
C ASP A 163 -3.85 27.49 -3.88
N ILE A 164 -2.66 26.97 -3.62
CA ILE A 164 -1.96 27.13 -2.33
C ILE A 164 -0.77 28.08 -2.44
N SER A 165 -0.62 28.80 -3.56
CA SER A 165 0.54 29.66 -3.83
C SER A 165 0.80 30.70 -2.73
N HIS A 166 -0.27 31.21 -2.10
CA HIS A 166 -0.18 32.19 -1.02
C HIS A 166 -0.17 31.58 0.40
N GLN A 167 -0.19 30.25 0.51
CA GLN A 167 -0.31 29.51 1.76
C GLN A 167 0.84 28.54 2.00
N SER A 168 1.60 28.24 0.94
CA SER A 168 2.82 27.45 1.01
C SER A 168 3.88 28.14 1.90
N ASP A 169 4.75 27.32 2.48
CA ASP A 169 5.97 27.78 3.15
C ASP A 169 7.04 28.22 2.13
N ILE A 170 6.90 27.84 0.86
CA ILE A 170 7.78 28.26 -0.24
C ILE A 170 7.17 29.53 -0.87
N PRO A 171 7.87 30.68 -0.83
CA PRO A 171 7.37 31.91 -1.42
C PRO A 171 7.28 31.78 -2.94
N ASP A 172 6.23 32.35 -3.52
CA ASP A 172 5.96 32.39 -4.96
C ASP A 172 5.85 31.02 -5.64
N GLU A 173 5.55 29.97 -4.87
CA GLU A 173 5.31 28.63 -5.40
C GLU A 173 4.00 28.59 -6.20
N ASN A 174 4.06 28.22 -7.49
CA ASN A 174 2.87 27.99 -8.30
C ASN A 174 2.41 26.54 -8.16
N GLU A 175 1.81 26.25 -7.00
CA GLU A 175 1.32 24.91 -6.65
C GLU A 175 -0.20 24.90 -6.47
N MET A 176 -0.82 23.97 -7.17
CA MET A 176 -2.23 23.61 -7.10
C MET A 176 -2.31 22.19 -6.56
N ILE A 177 -3.07 21.99 -5.48
CA ILE A 177 -3.21 20.66 -4.87
C ILE A 177 -4.64 20.15 -5.06
N PHE A 178 -4.78 18.98 -5.67
CA PHE A 178 -6.01 18.20 -5.59
C PHE A 178 -6.06 17.39 -4.31
N ASN A 179 -7.26 17.25 -3.76
CA ASN A 179 -7.50 16.38 -2.60
C ASN A 179 -7.23 14.90 -2.94
N PHE A 180 -6.96 14.10 -1.90
CA PHE A 180 -6.79 12.66 -2.03
C PHE A 180 -8.04 12.02 -2.67
N GLY A 181 -7.85 11.05 -3.57
CA GLY A 181 -8.97 10.35 -4.20
C GLY A 181 -9.61 11.08 -5.39
N SER A 182 -9.06 12.21 -5.82
CA SER A 182 -9.56 12.94 -7.00
C SER A 182 -9.52 12.07 -8.27
N THR A 183 -10.60 12.12 -9.06
CA THR A 183 -10.79 11.28 -10.25
C THR A 183 -10.82 12.07 -11.55
N PHE A 184 -10.19 11.51 -12.58
CA PHE A 184 -10.07 12.11 -13.91
C PHE A 184 -10.37 11.08 -15.01
N ILE A 185 -10.95 11.51 -16.11
CA ILE A 185 -11.09 10.71 -17.34
C ILE A 185 -9.95 11.09 -18.29
N ILE A 186 -9.26 10.09 -18.85
CA ILE A 186 -8.28 10.32 -19.91
C ILE A 186 -9.01 10.59 -21.22
N ASN A 187 -8.80 11.78 -21.79
CA ASN A 187 -9.41 12.19 -23.04
C ASN A 187 -8.52 11.85 -24.24
N GLU A 188 -7.20 11.99 -24.08
CA GLU A 188 -6.24 11.81 -25.17
C GLU A 188 -4.87 11.39 -24.62
N ILE A 189 -4.17 10.54 -25.36
CA ILE A 189 -2.77 10.17 -25.12
C ILE A 189 -2.02 10.32 -26.44
N CYS A 190 -1.02 11.19 -26.48
CA CYS A 190 -0.16 11.34 -27.65
C CYS A 190 1.33 11.37 -27.28
N PHE A 191 2.20 11.01 -28.23
CA PHE A 191 3.65 11.03 -28.03
C PHE A 191 4.26 12.16 -28.87
N ASP A 192 4.86 13.13 -28.19
CA ASP A 192 5.63 14.20 -28.80
C ASP A 192 7.02 13.64 -29.16
N LYS A 193 7.25 13.46 -30.46
CA LYS A 193 8.50 12.90 -30.99
C LYS A 193 9.66 13.88 -30.90
N ASP A 194 9.39 15.18 -30.93
CA ASP A 194 10.42 16.21 -30.96
C ASP A 194 11.02 16.39 -29.57
N LYS A 195 10.16 16.35 -28.54
CA LYS A 195 10.53 16.44 -27.12
C LYS A 195 10.80 15.08 -26.45
N CYS A 196 10.43 13.96 -27.11
CA CYS A 196 10.47 12.61 -26.55
C CYS A 196 9.68 12.46 -25.24
N ILE A 197 8.43 12.95 -25.21
CA ILE A 197 7.54 12.89 -24.05
C ILE A 197 6.14 12.43 -24.44
N TRP A 198 5.41 11.85 -23.48
CA TRP A 198 3.99 11.58 -23.63
C TRP A 198 3.17 12.73 -23.09
N LEU A 199 2.17 13.16 -23.86
CA LEU A 199 1.17 14.13 -23.43
C LEU A 199 -0.12 13.37 -23.14
N ILE A 200 -0.64 13.53 -21.93
CA ILE A 200 -1.87 12.86 -21.48
C ILE A 200 -2.86 13.94 -21.07
N GLN A 201 -3.90 14.12 -21.88
CA GLN A 201 -4.97 15.05 -21.58
C GLN A 201 -6.06 14.36 -20.77
N MET A 202 -6.47 14.98 -19.68
CA MET A 202 -7.47 14.45 -18.76
C MET A 202 -8.48 15.53 -18.37
N SER A 203 -9.69 15.12 -18.03
CA SER A 203 -10.72 16.00 -17.49
C SER A 203 -11.24 15.52 -16.14
N SER A 204 -11.56 16.46 -15.25
CA SER A 204 -12.19 16.16 -13.97
C SER A 204 -13.54 15.46 -14.17
N SER A 205 -13.80 14.36 -13.47
CA SER A 205 -15.06 13.59 -13.56
C SER A 205 -15.68 13.34 -12.18
N SER A 206 -17.01 13.34 -12.15
CA SER A 206 -17.85 13.02 -11.00
C SER A 206 -18.39 11.57 -11.02
N ASP A 207 -18.02 10.75 -12.01
CA ASP A 207 -18.71 9.49 -12.32
C ASP A 207 -18.43 8.30 -11.36
N ASN A 208 -17.66 8.48 -10.28
CA ASN A 208 -17.41 7.40 -9.30
C ASN A 208 -17.41 7.82 -7.82
N VAL A 209 -18.15 8.90 -7.52
CA VAL A 209 -18.22 9.53 -6.20
C VAL A 209 -18.69 8.56 -5.09
N ARG A 210 -19.65 7.67 -5.35
CA ARG A 210 -20.28 6.89 -4.27
C ARG A 210 -19.38 5.83 -3.63
N ILE A 211 -18.47 5.23 -4.40
CA ILE A 211 -17.63 4.11 -3.94
C ILE A 211 -16.45 4.60 -3.10
N HIS A 212 -15.84 5.70 -3.53
CA HIS A 212 -14.75 6.33 -2.80
C HIS A 212 -15.27 7.04 -1.56
N ASP A 213 -16.40 7.76 -1.62
CA ASP A 213 -17.02 8.38 -0.45
C ASP A 213 -17.37 7.35 0.63
N GLU A 214 -17.93 6.18 0.29
CA GLU A 214 -18.29 5.16 1.29
C GLU A 214 -17.07 4.50 1.94
N HIS A 215 -16.03 4.20 1.15
CA HIS A 215 -14.77 3.65 1.66
C HIS A 215 -13.99 4.70 2.46
N GLU A 216 -13.93 5.94 1.99
CA GLU A 216 -13.28 7.07 2.63
C GLU A 216 -13.96 7.42 3.95
N ASN A 217 -15.29 7.56 3.96
CA ASN A 217 -16.06 7.82 5.18
C ASN A 217 -15.94 6.67 6.19
N TYR A 218 -15.99 5.41 5.74
CA TYR A 218 -15.76 4.26 6.62
C TYR A 218 -14.34 4.25 7.18
N THR A 219 -13.34 4.52 6.34
CA THR A 219 -11.93 4.59 6.73
C THR A 219 -11.75 5.71 7.75
N LEU A 220 -12.18 6.95 7.46
CA LEU A 220 -12.15 8.10 8.36
C LEU A 220 -12.84 7.81 9.71
N LYS A 221 -14.02 7.17 9.70
CA LYS A 221 -14.72 6.78 10.92
C LYS A 221 -13.94 5.75 11.75
N ARG A 222 -13.24 4.81 11.11
CA ARG A 222 -12.36 3.85 11.81
C ARG A 222 -11.05 4.49 12.26
N LEU A 223 -10.51 5.43 11.47
CA LEU A 223 -9.37 6.26 11.83
C LEU A 223 -9.63 7.00 13.15
N GLN A 224 -10.87 7.37 13.45
CA GLN A 224 -11.26 7.99 14.72
C GLN A 224 -11.37 7.02 15.92
N GLN A 225 -11.43 5.69 15.70
CA GLN A 225 -11.82 4.69 16.72
C GLN A 225 -10.69 3.82 17.29
N ILE A 226 -9.45 3.95 16.82
CA ILE A 226 -8.31 3.12 17.27
C ILE A 226 -7.38 3.96 18.15
N ASP A 227 -6.81 3.35 19.18
CA ASP A 227 -5.89 4.06 20.05
C ASP A 227 -4.48 4.22 19.40
N PRO A 228 -3.90 5.45 19.38
CA PRO A 228 -2.55 5.71 18.89
C PRO A 228 -1.46 4.80 19.49
N THR A 229 -1.69 4.29 20.69
CA THR A 229 -0.75 3.44 21.42
C THR A 229 -0.60 2.07 20.77
N ILE A 230 -1.63 1.50 20.15
CA ILE A 230 -1.49 0.18 19.49
C ILE A 230 -0.68 0.27 18.19
N MET A 231 -0.67 1.44 17.59
CA MET A 231 -0.07 1.68 16.28
C MET A 231 1.44 1.56 16.23
N PHE A 232 2.13 1.95 17.30
CA PHE A 232 3.59 1.92 17.33
C PHE A 232 4.08 0.47 17.27
N GLY A 233 3.48 -0.41 18.08
CA GLY A 233 3.73 -1.85 18.02
C GLY A 233 3.45 -2.42 16.65
N HIS A 234 2.34 -2.01 16.02
CA HIS A 234 2.01 -2.46 14.67
C HIS A 234 3.05 -2.06 13.62
N ALA A 235 3.48 -0.79 13.63
CA ALA A 235 4.46 -0.28 12.68
C ALA A 235 5.80 -1.00 12.80
N LEU A 236 6.29 -1.26 14.01
CA LEU A 236 7.50 -2.04 14.22
C LEU A 236 7.44 -3.41 13.52
N ALA A 237 6.27 -4.07 13.51
CA ALA A 237 6.09 -5.35 12.85
C ALA A 237 5.94 -5.25 11.31
N ASP A 238 5.20 -4.27 10.80
CA ASP A 238 4.82 -4.24 9.38
C ASP A 238 5.74 -3.35 8.51
N THR A 239 6.43 -2.34 9.05
CA THR A 239 7.37 -1.48 8.27
C THR A 239 8.83 -1.86 8.45
N ASP A 240 9.26 -2.10 9.69
CA ASP A 240 10.64 -2.46 9.97
C ASP A 240 10.84 -3.97 10.05
N SER A 241 9.75 -4.74 10.10
CA SER A 241 9.78 -6.19 10.35
C SER A 241 10.60 -6.54 11.59
N ASP A 242 10.59 -5.65 12.59
CA ASP A 242 11.19 -5.88 13.92
C ASP A 242 10.12 -6.46 14.84
N PHE A 243 9.87 -7.76 14.65
CA PHE A 243 8.89 -8.50 15.44
C PHE A 243 9.24 -8.52 16.93
N GLY A 244 10.54 -8.51 17.28
CA GLY A 244 11.00 -8.53 18.66
C GLY A 244 10.62 -7.27 19.42
N GLN A 245 10.95 -6.10 18.86
CA GLN A 245 10.58 -4.82 19.47
C GLN A 245 9.06 -4.63 19.50
N SER A 246 8.37 -5.01 18.43
CA SER A 246 6.90 -4.96 18.34
C SER A 246 6.25 -5.77 19.46
N MET A 247 6.67 -7.03 19.65
CA MET A 247 6.15 -7.90 20.69
C MET A 247 6.45 -7.36 22.09
N SER A 248 7.68 -6.90 22.34
CA SER A 248 8.07 -6.28 23.62
C SER A 248 7.18 -5.10 23.96
N TYR A 249 6.93 -4.24 22.97
CA TYR A 249 6.04 -3.10 23.11
C TYR A 249 4.60 -3.52 23.45
N PHE A 250 4.04 -4.48 22.71
CA PHE A 250 2.69 -4.99 22.97
C PHE A 250 2.55 -5.63 24.36
N TYR A 251 3.55 -6.40 24.80
CA TYR A 251 3.56 -6.96 26.14
C TYR A 251 3.65 -5.90 27.23
N ARG A 252 4.42 -4.82 27.01
CA ARG A 252 4.44 -3.67 27.91
C ARG A 252 3.04 -3.04 28.02
N LEU A 253 2.34 -2.85 26.91
CA LEU A 253 0.96 -2.35 26.92
C LEU A 253 -0.01 -3.27 27.65
N LEU A 254 0.09 -4.59 27.46
CA LEU A 254 -0.76 -5.54 28.18
C LEU A 254 -0.52 -5.53 29.71
N ARG A 255 0.65 -5.08 30.17
CA ARG A 255 0.94 -4.92 31.60
C ARG A 255 0.39 -3.61 32.17
N THR A 256 0.32 -2.56 31.36
CA THR A 256 -0.13 -1.23 31.81
C THR A 256 -1.64 -1.02 31.66
N LEU A 257 -2.25 -1.62 30.63
CA LEU A 257 -3.67 -1.42 30.34
C LEU A 257 -4.57 -2.29 31.24
N PRO A 258 -5.69 -1.73 31.76
CA PRO A 258 -6.71 -2.49 32.49
C PRO A 258 -7.19 -3.73 31.73
N ILE A 259 -7.61 -4.79 32.43
CA ILE A 259 -7.98 -6.08 31.83
C ILE A 259 -9.15 -5.95 30.83
N ASP A 260 -10.06 -5.02 31.09
CA ASP A 260 -11.25 -4.71 30.30
C ASP A 260 -11.02 -3.66 29.20
N HIS A 261 -9.79 -3.15 29.07
CA HIS A 261 -9.47 -2.12 28.10
C HIS A 261 -9.70 -2.61 26.65
N VAL A 262 -10.50 -1.85 25.89
CA VAL A 262 -10.97 -2.22 24.53
C VAL A 262 -9.81 -2.55 23.59
N GLU A 263 -8.69 -1.85 23.70
CA GLU A 263 -7.53 -2.04 22.82
C GLU A 263 -6.73 -3.33 23.05
N ARG A 264 -6.96 -4.05 24.15
CA ARG A 264 -6.38 -5.39 24.33
C ARG A 264 -6.78 -6.34 23.22
N LEU A 265 -7.97 -6.15 22.65
CA LEU A 265 -8.44 -6.82 21.44
C LEU A 265 -7.41 -6.71 20.31
N ASN A 266 -7.02 -5.47 19.99
CA ASN A 266 -6.11 -5.19 18.89
C ASN A 266 -4.70 -5.68 19.21
N ILE A 267 -4.23 -5.54 20.45
CA ILE A 267 -2.93 -6.08 20.87
C ILE A 267 -2.86 -7.59 20.66
N TYR A 268 -3.87 -8.33 21.13
CA TYR A 268 -3.92 -9.78 20.93
C TYR A 268 -4.02 -10.15 19.44
N TYR A 269 -4.77 -9.39 18.63
CA TYR A 269 -4.80 -9.60 17.19
C TYR A 269 -3.42 -9.46 16.54
N TYR A 270 -2.65 -8.42 16.89
CA TYR A 270 -1.32 -8.19 16.33
C TYR A 270 -0.27 -9.17 16.83
N LEU A 271 -0.27 -9.49 18.13
CA LEU A 271 0.56 -10.57 18.65
C LEU A 271 0.26 -11.89 17.93
N GLY A 272 -1.03 -12.18 17.69
CA GLY A 272 -1.45 -13.33 16.88
C GLY A 272 -0.84 -13.32 15.48
N ARG A 273 -0.92 -12.19 14.77
CA ARG A 273 -0.29 -12.04 13.43
C ARG A 273 1.22 -12.26 13.46
N ILE A 274 1.92 -11.66 14.43
CA ILE A 274 3.38 -11.77 14.56
C ILE A 274 3.76 -13.21 14.86
N TYR A 275 3.12 -13.85 15.84
CA TYR A 275 3.36 -15.25 16.18
C TYR A 275 3.12 -16.19 15.00
N ARG A 276 2.07 -15.93 14.19
CA ARG A 276 1.81 -16.68 12.95
C ARG A 276 2.95 -16.50 11.95
N PHE A 277 3.45 -15.27 11.81
CA PHE A 277 4.52 -14.95 10.87
C PHE A 277 5.84 -15.61 11.26
N ILE A 278 6.16 -15.69 12.56
CA ILE A 278 7.36 -16.40 13.06
C ILE A 278 7.11 -17.92 13.28
N GLU A 279 6.03 -18.46 12.74
CA GLU A 279 5.67 -19.90 12.78
C GLU A 279 5.42 -20.49 14.19
N LYS A 280 5.11 -19.64 15.16
CA LYS A 280 4.63 -20.02 16.50
C LYS A 280 3.10 -20.13 16.52
N PHE A 281 2.60 -21.18 15.88
CA PHE A 281 1.16 -21.31 15.58
C PHE A 281 0.27 -21.46 16.82
N GLU A 282 0.73 -22.13 17.88
CA GLU A 282 -0.05 -22.29 19.12
C GLU A 282 -0.19 -20.96 19.89
N GLU A 283 0.90 -20.22 20.07
CA GLU A 283 0.87 -18.89 20.68
C GLU A 283 0.02 -17.92 19.86
N SER A 284 0.09 -18.03 18.54
CA SER A 284 -0.75 -17.27 17.63
C SER A 284 -2.25 -17.58 17.81
N LEU A 285 -2.62 -18.86 17.86
CA LEU A 285 -4.00 -19.30 18.12
C LEU A 285 -4.49 -18.81 19.48
N ASN A 286 -3.65 -18.86 20.52
CA ASN A 286 -4.00 -18.36 21.85
C ASN A 286 -4.28 -16.86 21.84
N CYS A 287 -3.45 -16.08 21.15
CA CYS A 287 -3.68 -14.65 20.97
C CYS A 287 -5.01 -14.38 20.22
N PHE A 288 -5.26 -15.09 19.11
CA PHE A 288 -6.53 -14.93 18.39
C PHE A 288 -7.74 -15.40 19.21
N ARG A 289 -7.61 -16.43 20.06
CA ARG A 289 -8.67 -16.84 21.00
C ARG A 289 -8.99 -15.73 22.00
N CYS A 290 -7.98 -15.11 22.59
CA CYS A 290 -8.15 -13.96 23.50
C CYS A 290 -8.83 -12.79 22.78
N ALA A 291 -8.36 -12.42 21.59
CA ALA A 291 -8.97 -11.39 20.76
C ALA A 291 -10.44 -11.72 20.46
N ARG A 292 -10.74 -12.97 20.09
CA ARG A 292 -12.10 -13.44 19.78
C ARG A 292 -13.04 -13.35 20.98
N LEU A 293 -12.55 -13.59 22.19
CA LEU A 293 -13.35 -13.48 23.41
C LEU A 293 -13.71 -12.03 23.71
N LEU A 294 -12.76 -11.10 23.52
CA LEU A 294 -12.99 -9.67 23.75
C LEU A 294 -13.97 -9.09 22.72
N VAL A 295 -13.75 -9.34 21.43
CA VAL A 295 -14.60 -8.77 20.37
C VAL A 295 -16.04 -9.28 20.44
N ARG A 296 -16.28 -10.50 20.95
CA ARG A 296 -17.63 -11.05 21.10
C ARG A 296 -18.55 -10.18 21.95
N ARG A 297 -18.00 -9.45 22.93
CA ARG A 297 -18.75 -8.51 23.78
C ARG A 297 -19.05 -7.18 23.09
N LEU A 298 -18.41 -6.92 21.96
CA LEU A 298 -18.50 -5.67 21.20
C LEU A 298 -19.23 -5.87 19.86
N LEU A 299 -19.90 -7.00 19.67
CA LEU A 299 -20.73 -7.25 18.50
C LEU A 299 -22.12 -6.63 18.68
N PRO A 300 -22.74 -6.09 17.61
CA PRO A 300 -22.29 -6.16 16.20
C PRO A 300 -21.30 -5.05 15.79
N GLU A 301 -21.05 -4.06 16.64
CA GLU A 301 -20.26 -2.85 16.30
C GLU A 301 -18.85 -3.16 15.78
N ARG A 302 -18.20 -4.20 16.30
CA ARG A 302 -16.86 -4.64 15.89
C ARG A 302 -16.86 -5.93 15.06
N MET A 303 -17.86 -6.11 14.20
CA MET A 303 -17.95 -7.27 13.28
C MET A 303 -16.70 -7.45 12.42
N PHE A 304 -16.15 -6.34 11.91
CA PHE A 304 -14.92 -6.32 11.13
C PHE A 304 -13.73 -6.99 11.85
N ASP A 305 -13.51 -6.67 13.12
CA ASP A 305 -12.41 -7.22 13.90
C ASP A 305 -12.62 -8.71 14.14
N TYR A 306 -13.87 -9.12 14.37
CA TYR A 306 -14.24 -10.53 14.47
C TYR A 306 -13.93 -11.31 13.19
N CYS A 307 -14.29 -10.78 12.01
CA CYS A 307 -13.96 -11.40 10.71
C CYS A 307 -12.45 -11.56 10.52
N ARG A 308 -11.65 -10.54 10.83
CA ARG A 308 -10.18 -10.59 10.72
C ARG A 308 -9.57 -11.66 11.62
N ILE A 309 -10.09 -11.80 12.84
CA ILE A 309 -9.65 -12.83 13.80
C ILE A 309 -9.99 -14.22 13.28
N LEU A 310 -11.22 -14.44 12.79
CA LEU A 310 -11.60 -15.72 12.17
C LEU A 310 -10.70 -16.05 10.98
N GLY A 311 -10.45 -15.06 10.12
CA GLY A 311 -9.53 -15.21 9.00
C GLY A 311 -8.10 -15.52 9.43
N GLY A 312 -7.64 -14.95 10.54
CA GLY A 312 -6.31 -15.20 11.10
C GLY A 312 -6.17 -16.63 11.60
N MET A 313 -7.15 -17.09 12.37
CA MET A 313 -7.23 -18.48 12.83
C MET A 313 -7.33 -19.47 11.67
N GLY A 314 -8.16 -19.17 10.66
CA GLY A 314 -8.32 -20.00 9.47
C GLY A 314 -7.01 -20.16 8.68
N THR A 315 -6.22 -19.10 8.55
CA THR A 315 -4.88 -19.20 7.95
C THR A 315 -3.95 -20.10 8.76
N ILE A 316 -3.98 -20.07 10.10
CA ILE A 316 -3.14 -20.96 10.91
C ILE A 316 -3.54 -22.41 10.72
N TYR A 317 -4.83 -22.73 10.77
CA TYR A 317 -5.29 -24.10 10.51
C TYR A 317 -4.89 -24.59 9.12
N SER A 318 -4.84 -23.71 8.12
CA SER A 318 -4.30 -24.04 6.79
C SER A 318 -2.79 -24.35 6.81
N HIS A 319 -2.00 -23.78 7.72
CA HIS A 319 -0.58 -24.13 7.90
C HIS A 319 -0.39 -25.42 8.69
N LEU A 320 -1.30 -25.71 9.61
CA LEU A 320 -1.35 -26.96 10.38
C LEU A 320 -2.00 -28.13 9.60
N GLU A 321 -2.25 -27.96 8.31
CA GLU A 321 -2.89 -28.94 7.43
C GLU A 321 -4.31 -29.39 7.87
N ASP A 322 -4.94 -28.64 8.78
CA ASP A 322 -6.33 -28.82 9.18
C ASP A 322 -7.25 -28.05 8.24
N SER A 323 -7.47 -28.65 7.07
CA SER A 323 -8.26 -28.06 6.00
C SER A 323 -9.72 -27.81 6.41
N GLU A 324 -10.33 -28.71 7.19
CA GLU A 324 -11.72 -28.59 7.62
C GLU A 324 -11.95 -27.32 8.45
N ARG A 325 -11.14 -27.11 9.50
CA ARG A 325 -11.24 -25.90 10.34
C ARG A 325 -10.83 -24.66 9.56
N ALA A 326 -9.82 -24.75 8.71
CA ALA A 326 -9.39 -23.63 7.87
C ALA A 326 -10.52 -23.12 6.98
N PHE A 327 -11.14 -23.99 6.17
CA PHE A 327 -12.22 -23.61 5.27
C PHE A 327 -13.44 -23.11 6.02
N LYS A 328 -13.83 -23.77 7.12
CA LYS A 328 -14.96 -23.34 7.95
C LYS A 328 -14.79 -21.89 8.42
N LEU A 329 -13.61 -21.56 8.96
CA LEU A 329 -13.33 -20.21 9.49
C LEU A 329 -13.16 -19.16 8.40
N LEU A 330 -12.45 -19.49 7.31
CA LEU A 330 -12.22 -18.57 6.20
C LEU A 330 -13.51 -18.23 5.46
N THR A 331 -14.34 -19.23 5.16
CA THR A 331 -15.64 -19.03 4.50
C THR A 331 -16.61 -18.28 5.41
N GLN A 332 -16.63 -18.59 6.72
CA GLN A 332 -17.42 -17.84 7.68
C GLN A 332 -16.99 -16.37 7.74
N ALA A 333 -15.68 -16.10 7.82
CA ALA A 333 -15.15 -14.74 7.84
C ALA A 333 -15.55 -13.97 6.58
N LEU A 334 -15.37 -14.57 5.39
CA LEU A 334 -15.74 -13.95 4.12
C LEU A 334 -17.24 -13.65 4.03
N ARG A 335 -18.10 -14.58 4.46
CA ARG A 335 -19.56 -14.39 4.45
C ARG A 335 -19.98 -13.23 5.35
N LEU A 336 -19.48 -13.20 6.59
CA LEU A 336 -19.79 -12.15 7.55
C LEU A 336 -19.28 -10.80 7.05
N GLN A 337 -18.07 -10.76 6.50
CA GLN A 337 -17.47 -9.56 5.95
C GLN A 337 -18.34 -8.98 4.82
N LYS A 338 -18.72 -9.80 3.83
CA LYS A 338 -19.60 -9.39 2.72
C LYS A 338 -20.97 -8.87 3.18
N SER A 339 -21.51 -9.39 4.30
CA SER A 339 -22.78 -8.91 4.85
C SER A 339 -22.67 -7.64 5.68
N SER A 340 -21.47 -7.28 6.14
CA SER A 340 -21.26 -6.20 7.13
C SER A 340 -20.54 -4.99 6.58
N LEU A 341 -19.87 -5.11 5.44
CA LEU A 341 -19.09 -4.04 4.82
C LEU A 341 -19.60 -3.71 3.42
N PRO A 342 -19.35 -2.48 2.94
CA PRO A 342 -19.62 -2.11 1.55
C PRO A 342 -18.93 -3.08 0.59
N GLU A 343 -19.55 -3.31 -0.57
CA GLU A 343 -19.04 -4.27 -1.56
C GLU A 343 -17.63 -3.97 -2.04
N ASN A 344 -17.20 -2.70 -1.97
CA ASN A 344 -15.88 -2.24 -2.41
C ASN A 344 -14.85 -2.14 -1.27
N HIS A 345 -15.08 -2.83 -0.14
CA HIS A 345 -14.17 -2.78 0.99
C HIS A 345 -12.92 -3.68 0.79
N THR A 346 -11.72 -3.11 0.96
CA THR A 346 -10.40 -3.74 0.74
C THR A 346 -10.13 -5.06 1.49
N GLU A 347 -10.74 -5.29 2.65
CA GLU A 347 -10.64 -6.58 3.35
C GLU A 347 -11.33 -7.77 2.65
N ILE A 348 -12.32 -7.53 1.77
CA ILE A 348 -12.99 -8.60 1.02
C ILE A 348 -11.96 -9.39 0.17
N PRO A 349 -11.14 -8.74 -0.69
CA PRO A 349 -10.12 -9.45 -1.45
C PRO A 349 -9.00 -10.04 -0.57
N PHE A 350 -8.70 -9.49 0.61
CA PHE A 350 -7.76 -10.15 1.55
C PHE A 350 -8.30 -11.49 2.05
N HIS A 351 -9.59 -11.58 2.37
CA HIS A 351 -10.23 -12.85 2.77
C HIS A 351 -10.31 -13.84 1.60
N LEU A 352 -10.62 -13.36 0.39
CA LEU A 352 -10.56 -14.18 -0.83
C LEU A 352 -9.16 -14.72 -1.07
N ASN A 353 -8.10 -13.91 -0.93
CA ASN A 353 -6.73 -14.37 -1.06
C ASN A 353 -6.38 -15.47 -0.04
N ARG A 354 -6.76 -15.32 1.23
CA ARG A 354 -6.55 -16.36 2.25
C ARG A 354 -7.26 -17.66 1.91
N LEU A 355 -8.48 -17.58 1.39
CA LEU A 355 -9.26 -18.73 0.95
C LEU A 355 -8.62 -19.39 -0.28
N GLY A 356 -8.18 -18.59 -1.27
CA GLY A 356 -7.44 -19.07 -2.44
C GLY A 356 -6.14 -19.79 -2.07
N HIS A 357 -5.39 -19.25 -1.11
CA HIS A 357 -4.20 -19.91 -0.59
C HIS A 357 -4.52 -21.22 0.15
N ALA A 358 -5.63 -21.29 0.89
CA ALA A 358 -6.08 -22.52 1.52
C ALA A 358 -6.44 -23.60 0.46
N TYR A 359 -7.13 -23.21 -0.63
CA TYR A 359 -7.38 -24.10 -1.77
C TYR A 359 -6.09 -24.59 -2.44
N PHE A 360 -5.10 -23.70 -2.60
CA PHE A 360 -3.78 -24.07 -3.10
C PHE A 360 -3.10 -25.15 -2.24
N LYS A 361 -3.12 -24.99 -0.90
CA LYS A 361 -2.52 -25.97 0.03
C LYS A 361 -3.11 -27.36 -0.08
N VAL A 362 -4.42 -27.47 -0.35
CA VAL A 362 -5.10 -28.77 -0.59
C VAL A 362 -5.11 -29.20 -2.06
N LYS A 363 -4.29 -28.57 -2.90
CA LYS A 363 -4.12 -28.86 -4.34
C LYS A 363 -5.40 -28.67 -5.18
N GLN A 364 -6.37 -27.89 -4.71
CA GLN A 364 -7.57 -27.52 -5.46
C GLN A 364 -7.30 -26.27 -6.31
N TYR A 365 -6.41 -26.40 -7.29
CA TYR A 365 -5.87 -25.26 -8.05
C TYR A 365 -6.92 -24.47 -8.85
N GLY A 366 -7.95 -25.12 -9.39
CA GLY A 366 -9.03 -24.43 -10.10
C GLY A 366 -9.86 -23.52 -9.19
N LEU A 367 -10.19 -24.01 -7.98
CA LEU A 367 -10.87 -23.19 -6.96
C LEU A 367 -9.96 -22.08 -6.44
N ALA A 368 -8.66 -22.36 -6.26
CA ALA A 368 -7.67 -21.35 -5.90
C ALA A 368 -7.65 -20.20 -6.92
N LEU A 369 -7.48 -20.51 -8.21
CA LEU A 369 -7.44 -19.49 -9.27
C LEU A 369 -8.76 -18.72 -9.38
N SER A 370 -9.92 -19.38 -9.38
CA SER A 370 -11.21 -18.67 -9.45
C SER A 370 -11.43 -17.71 -8.27
N THR A 371 -11.00 -18.10 -7.06
CA THR A 371 -11.10 -17.26 -5.86
C THR A 371 -10.11 -16.09 -5.94
N LEU A 372 -8.89 -16.31 -6.44
CA LEU A 372 -7.86 -15.30 -6.58
C LEU A 372 -8.17 -14.31 -7.72
N ASP A 373 -8.72 -14.78 -8.84
CA ASP A 373 -9.20 -13.95 -9.95
C ASP A 373 -10.31 -12.99 -9.49
N SER A 374 -11.19 -13.45 -8.58
CA SER A 374 -12.18 -12.57 -7.95
C SER A 374 -11.52 -11.46 -7.09
N ALA A 375 -10.42 -11.78 -6.40
CA ALA A 375 -9.66 -10.80 -5.62
C ALA A 375 -8.88 -9.83 -6.51
N GLU A 376 -8.27 -10.33 -7.59
CA GLU A 376 -7.57 -9.54 -8.60
C GLU A 376 -8.50 -8.57 -9.31
N LYS A 377 -9.64 -9.04 -9.83
CA LYS A 377 -10.65 -8.18 -10.47
C LYS A 377 -11.13 -7.06 -9.57
N PHE A 378 -11.29 -7.36 -8.28
CA PHE A 378 -11.60 -6.35 -7.29
C PHE A 378 -10.50 -5.28 -7.24
N PHE A 379 -9.23 -5.68 -7.13
CA PHE A 379 -8.13 -4.72 -7.09
C PHE A 379 -7.98 -3.92 -8.38
N GLN A 380 -8.13 -4.55 -9.55
CA GLN A 380 -8.01 -3.89 -10.85
C GLN A 380 -9.14 -2.88 -11.13
N THR A 381 -10.34 -3.10 -10.60
CA THR A 381 -11.52 -2.27 -10.89
C THR A 381 -11.83 -1.24 -9.80
N LYS A 382 -11.41 -1.47 -8.55
CA LYS A 382 -11.81 -0.66 -7.38
C LYS A 382 -10.65 -0.02 -6.62
N MET A 383 -9.41 -0.37 -6.95
CA MET A 383 -8.23 0.10 -6.25
C MET A 383 -7.16 0.51 -7.26
N PRO A 384 -6.17 1.33 -6.87
CA PRO A 384 -5.02 1.55 -7.72
C PRO A 384 -4.17 0.29 -7.89
N VAL A 385 -3.44 0.29 -9.00
CA VAL A 385 -2.67 -0.84 -9.52
C VAL A 385 -1.56 -1.32 -8.57
N ASP A 386 -1.08 -0.52 -7.62
CA ASP A 386 0.07 -0.84 -6.76
C ASP A 386 -0.27 -1.29 -5.31
N HIS A 387 -1.48 -1.77 -5.06
CA HIS A 387 -1.93 -2.14 -3.72
C HIS A 387 -1.24 -3.41 -3.15
N GLN A 388 -0.80 -3.40 -1.88
CA GLN A 388 -0.11 -4.54 -1.24
C GLN A 388 -0.94 -5.84 -1.28
N GLY A 389 -2.26 -5.74 -1.07
CA GLY A 389 -3.16 -6.89 -1.17
C GLY A 389 -3.21 -7.50 -2.58
N TYR A 390 -3.02 -6.67 -3.61
CA TYR A 390 -2.93 -7.14 -4.99
C TYR A 390 -1.61 -7.87 -5.23
N ALA A 391 -0.48 -7.33 -4.75
CA ALA A 391 0.80 -8.02 -4.80
C ALA A 391 0.77 -9.41 -4.11
N GLN A 392 0.05 -9.51 -2.98
CA GLN A 392 -0.16 -10.80 -2.30
C GLN A 392 -1.00 -11.77 -3.14
N THR A 393 -2.01 -11.26 -3.84
CA THR A 393 -2.86 -12.03 -4.74
C THR A 393 -2.07 -12.57 -5.92
N LEU A 394 -1.32 -11.72 -6.61
CA LEU A 394 -0.41 -12.10 -7.69
C LEU A 394 0.63 -13.12 -7.25
N HIS A 395 1.26 -12.93 -6.08
CA HIS A 395 2.18 -13.92 -5.54
C HIS A 395 1.51 -15.29 -5.34
N THR A 396 0.29 -15.31 -4.80
CA THR A 396 -0.45 -16.56 -4.59
C THR A 396 -0.86 -17.20 -5.92
N MET A 397 -1.25 -16.41 -6.91
CA MET A 397 -1.53 -16.88 -8.27
C MET A 397 -0.27 -17.46 -8.91
N GLY A 398 0.89 -16.82 -8.74
CA GLY A 398 2.18 -17.35 -9.20
C GLY A 398 2.50 -18.72 -8.63
N LEU A 399 2.23 -18.95 -7.33
CA LEU A 399 2.37 -20.27 -6.70
C LEU A 399 1.46 -21.31 -7.37
N VAL A 400 0.20 -20.95 -7.64
CA VAL A 400 -0.77 -21.86 -8.27
C VAL A 400 -0.38 -22.15 -9.72
N TYR A 401 0.02 -21.14 -10.50
CA TYR A 401 0.45 -21.32 -11.89
C TYR A 401 1.69 -22.21 -11.99
N ARG A 402 2.68 -22.02 -11.11
CA ARG A 402 3.87 -22.89 -11.07
C ARG A 402 3.50 -24.34 -10.74
N ALA A 403 2.60 -24.56 -9.78
CA ALA A 403 2.12 -25.90 -9.46
C ALA A 403 1.31 -26.57 -10.58
N LEU A 404 0.73 -25.78 -11.49
CA LEU A 404 0.08 -26.25 -12.72
C LEU A 404 1.04 -26.41 -13.90
N GLY A 405 2.33 -26.11 -13.74
CA GLY A 405 3.32 -26.15 -14.83
C GLY A 405 3.22 -24.96 -15.80
N ASN A 406 2.44 -23.92 -15.48
CA ASN A 406 2.37 -22.70 -16.29
C ASN A 406 3.42 -21.70 -15.81
N GLU A 407 4.68 -21.98 -16.17
CA GLU A 407 5.83 -21.21 -15.70
C GLU A 407 5.84 -19.77 -16.21
N THR A 408 5.40 -19.53 -17.44
CA THR A 408 5.31 -18.17 -18.01
C THR A 408 4.38 -17.28 -17.19
N LYS A 409 3.17 -17.75 -16.87
CA LYS A 409 2.24 -16.98 -16.02
C LYS A 409 2.75 -16.84 -14.59
N ALA A 410 3.43 -17.87 -14.07
CA ALA A 410 4.03 -17.81 -12.74
C ALA A 410 5.11 -16.72 -12.66
N LEU A 411 6.01 -16.67 -13.65
CA LEU A 411 7.08 -15.69 -13.74
C LEU A 411 6.53 -14.26 -13.78
N ILE A 412 5.57 -13.99 -14.67
CA ILE A 412 4.90 -12.68 -14.78
C ILE A 412 4.28 -12.29 -13.43
N SER A 413 3.50 -13.20 -12.83
CA SER A 413 2.82 -12.94 -11.55
C SER A 413 3.81 -12.63 -10.42
N PHE A 414 4.93 -13.34 -10.36
CA PHE A 414 5.95 -13.09 -9.34
C PHE A 414 6.74 -11.79 -9.59
N GLN A 415 7.07 -11.46 -10.84
CA GLN A 415 7.77 -10.22 -11.18
C GLN A 415 6.91 -8.98 -10.86
N GLU A 416 5.62 -9.01 -11.21
CA GLU A 416 4.69 -7.94 -10.86
C GLU A 416 4.52 -7.82 -9.34
N ALA A 417 4.32 -8.95 -8.65
CA ALA A 417 4.24 -8.96 -7.19
C ALA A 417 5.53 -8.41 -6.54
N LEU A 418 6.70 -8.71 -7.11
CA LEU A 418 7.99 -8.21 -6.64
C LEU A 418 8.08 -6.69 -6.82
N ARG A 419 7.75 -6.17 -8.00
CA ARG A 419 7.75 -4.72 -8.31
C ARG A 419 6.88 -3.95 -7.32
N MET A 420 5.66 -4.43 -7.09
CA MET A 420 4.71 -3.81 -6.18
C MET A 420 5.16 -3.89 -4.71
N ARG A 421 5.65 -5.05 -4.26
CA ARG A 421 6.22 -5.22 -2.91
C ARG A 421 7.43 -4.31 -2.70
N TYR A 422 8.27 -4.15 -3.71
CA TYR A 422 9.46 -3.29 -3.64
C TYR A 422 9.07 -1.82 -3.47
N SER A 423 8.12 -1.34 -4.27
CA SER A 423 7.60 0.03 -4.22
C SER A 423 6.90 0.34 -2.89
N SER A 424 6.10 -0.60 -2.36
CA SER A 424 5.25 -0.38 -1.18
C SER A 424 5.92 -0.64 0.17
N LEU A 425 6.76 -1.68 0.28
CA LEU A 425 7.30 -2.16 1.57
C LEU A 425 8.78 -1.80 1.78
N GLY A 426 9.49 -1.44 0.71
CA GLY A 426 10.93 -1.18 0.73
C GLY A 426 11.79 -2.45 0.71
N LYS A 427 13.08 -2.27 0.34
CA LYS A 427 14.00 -3.34 -0.09
C LYS A 427 14.30 -4.48 0.89
N ASN A 428 14.00 -4.32 2.19
CA ASN A 428 14.37 -5.28 3.24
C ASN A 428 13.18 -6.03 3.84
N HIS A 429 12.00 -5.94 3.24
CA HIS A 429 10.80 -6.57 3.79
C HIS A 429 10.76 -8.09 3.50
N PRO A 430 10.41 -8.96 4.47
CA PRO A 430 10.39 -10.43 4.29
C PRO A 430 9.54 -10.93 3.11
N LEU A 431 8.43 -10.24 2.79
CA LEU A 431 7.61 -10.58 1.62
C LEU A 431 8.38 -10.46 0.29
N LEU A 432 9.37 -9.56 0.16
CA LEU A 432 10.25 -9.56 -1.01
C LEU A 432 11.07 -10.84 -1.09
N ALA A 433 11.60 -11.29 0.06
CA ALA A 433 12.41 -12.50 0.15
C ALA A 433 11.62 -13.75 -0.29
N SER A 434 10.35 -13.85 0.11
CA SER A 434 9.47 -14.94 -0.35
C SER A 434 9.29 -14.93 -1.88
N THR A 435 9.17 -13.75 -2.52
CA THR A 435 9.06 -13.67 -3.99
C THR A 435 10.39 -13.98 -4.67
N TYR A 436 11.51 -13.45 -4.16
CA TYR A 436 12.85 -13.76 -4.67
C TYR A 436 13.13 -15.26 -4.62
N TYR A 437 12.74 -15.94 -3.55
CA TYR A 437 12.87 -17.39 -3.45
C TYR A 437 12.06 -18.11 -4.54
N GLN A 438 10.81 -17.71 -4.79
CA GLN A 438 10.01 -18.33 -5.87
C GLN A 438 10.59 -18.08 -7.27
N LEU A 439 11.11 -16.87 -7.53
CA LEU A 439 11.81 -16.56 -8.78
C LEU A 439 13.08 -17.40 -8.92
N SER A 440 13.86 -17.58 -7.85
CA SER A 440 15.06 -18.43 -7.87
C SER A 440 14.74 -19.88 -8.24
N LEU A 441 13.61 -20.39 -7.76
CA LEU A 441 13.17 -21.75 -8.10
C LEU A 441 12.81 -21.86 -9.58
N ILE A 442 12.10 -20.88 -10.15
CA ILE A 442 11.79 -20.88 -11.60
C ILE A 442 13.08 -20.87 -12.42
N HIS A 443 14.04 -20.00 -12.11
CA HIS A 443 15.31 -19.94 -12.84
C HIS A 443 16.15 -21.23 -12.66
N ASN A 444 16.12 -21.83 -11.47
CA ASN A 444 16.72 -23.15 -11.24
C ASN A 444 16.08 -24.24 -12.13
N ASP A 445 14.75 -24.24 -12.26
CA ASP A 445 14.01 -25.22 -13.06
C ASP A 445 14.37 -25.09 -14.56
N HIS A 446 14.79 -23.89 -15.00
CA HIS A 446 15.33 -23.61 -16.34
C HIS A 446 16.85 -23.84 -16.48
N ALA A 447 17.53 -24.36 -15.45
CA ALA A 447 19.00 -24.50 -15.40
C ALA A 447 19.79 -23.18 -15.53
N GLU A 448 19.15 -22.03 -15.25
CA GLU A 448 19.76 -20.71 -15.22
C GLU A 448 20.39 -20.44 -13.84
N TYR A 449 21.40 -21.26 -13.49
CA TYR A 449 21.91 -21.36 -12.12
C TYR A 449 22.48 -20.06 -11.57
N GLU A 450 23.14 -19.23 -12.39
CA GLU A 450 23.68 -17.93 -11.94
C GLU A 450 22.57 -16.96 -11.51
N ILE A 451 21.49 -16.88 -12.29
CA ILE A 451 20.32 -16.04 -11.99
C ILE A 451 19.58 -16.58 -10.76
N ALA A 452 19.43 -17.90 -10.68
CA ALA A 452 18.83 -18.55 -9.51
C ALA A 452 19.64 -18.27 -8.23
N LEU A 453 20.98 -18.31 -8.30
CA LEU A 453 21.89 -18.04 -7.19
C LEU A 453 21.75 -16.59 -6.70
N ASP A 454 21.71 -15.61 -7.61
CA ASP A 454 21.51 -14.20 -7.25
C ASP A 454 20.18 -13.97 -6.51
N TYR A 455 19.08 -14.54 -7.02
CA TYR A 455 17.77 -14.40 -6.38
C TYR A 455 17.70 -15.07 -5.00
N VAL A 456 18.20 -16.30 -4.86
CA VAL A 456 18.18 -16.97 -3.55
C VAL A 456 19.10 -16.26 -2.56
N GLN A 457 20.22 -15.68 -3.00
CA GLN A 457 21.11 -14.88 -2.16
C GLN A 457 20.40 -13.61 -1.65
N LYS A 458 19.66 -12.90 -2.51
CA LYS A 458 18.82 -11.76 -2.11
C LYS A 458 17.77 -12.16 -1.09
N SER A 459 17.13 -13.32 -1.28
CA SER A 459 16.18 -13.87 -0.30
C SER A 459 16.86 -14.15 1.05
N LEU A 460 17.99 -14.85 1.05
CA LEU A 460 18.77 -15.19 2.25
C LEU A 460 19.22 -13.97 3.04
N ASN A 461 19.69 -12.92 2.36
CA ASN A 461 20.15 -11.69 3.01
C ASN A 461 19.02 -11.05 3.83
N ILE A 462 17.80 -11.03 3.30
CA ILE A 462 16.64 -10.48 4.01
C ILE A 462 16.20 -11.43 5.13
N GLN A 463 16.02 -12.71 4.82
CA GLN A 463 15.49 -13.70 5.77
C GLN A 463 16.42 -13.91 6.97
N SER A 464 17.74 -13.90 6.77
CA SER A 464 18.72 -14.08 7.85
C SER A 464 18.69 -12.94 8.88
N ILE A 465 18.22 -11.76 8.49
CA ILE A 465 18.10 -10.58 9.36
C ILE A 465 16.72 -10.56 10.04
N LYS A 466 15.66 -10.91 9.31
CA LYS A 466 14.27 -10.68 9.74
C LYS A 466 13.55 -11.89 10.31
N LEU A 467 13.98 -13.11 9.99
CA LEU A 467 13.32 -14.34 10.40
C LEU A 467 14.13 -15.06 11.49
N PRO A 468 13.46 -15.74 12.44
CA PRO A 468 14.14 -16.63 13.37
C PRO A 468 14.91 -17.75 12.66
N HIS A 469 15.98 -18.25 13.28
CA HIS A 469 16.82 -19.31 12.69
C HIS A 469 16.07 -20.62 12.36
N TYR A 470 14.94 -20.88 13.03
CA TYR A 470 14.11 -22.08 12.82
C TYR A 470 13.00 -21.88 11.77
N HIS A 471 12.87 -20.69 11.19
CA HIS A 471 11.81 -20.40 10.22
C HIS A 471 11.95 -21.23 8.95
N SER A 472 10.85 -21.83 8.47
CA SER A 472 10.85 -22.76 7.34
C SER A 472 11.40 -22.14 6.06
N GLU A 473 10.95 -20.93 5.70
CA GLU A 473 11.45 -20.21 4.52
C GLU A 473 12.97 -19.99 4.54
N LEU A 474 13.55 -19.61 5.69
CA LEU A 474 15.00 -19.43 5.81
C LEU A 474 15.74 -20.76 5.60
N LYS A 475 15.21 -21.87 6.12
CA LYS A 475 15.77 -23.20 5.91
C LYS A 475 15.74 -23.59 4.43
N LEU A 476 14.61 -23.40 3.76
CA LEU A 476 14.44 -23.72 2.35
C LEU A 476 15.36 -22.90 1.44
N SER A 477 15.53 -21.60 1.70
CA SER A 477 16.46 -20.77 0.95
C SER A 477 17.92 -21.20 1.16
N LYS A 478 18.31 -21.64 2.37
CA LYS A 478 19.67 -22.14 2.64
C LYS A 478 19.95 -23.44 1.89
N GLU A 479 19.00 -24.37 1.91
CA GLU A 479 19.10 -25.65 1.20
C GLU A 479 19.21 -25.42 -0.31
N LEU A 480 18.38 -24.54 -0.88
CA LEU A 480 18.44 -24.21 -2.30
C LEU A 480 19.76 -23.55 -2.70
N PHE A 481 20.25 -22.59 -1.90
CA PHE A 481 21.53 -21.93 -2.15
C PHE A 481 22.69 -22.93 -2.14
N GLN A 482 22.75 -23.83 -1.15
CA GLN A 482 23.77 -24.88 -1.09
C GLN A 482 23.71 -25.80 -2.30
N ARG A 483 22.51 -26.17 -2.77
CA ARG A 483 22.36 -27.00 -3.97
C ARG A 483 22.85 -26.27 -5.23
N LEU A 484 22.51 -24.99 -5.38
CA LEU A 484 22.93 -24.19 -6.53
C LEU A 484 24.44 -23.96 -6.59
N GLN A 485 25.11 -23.85 -5.43
CA GLN A 485 26.57 -23.75 -5.36
C GLN A 485 27.30 -25.00 -5.87
N GLN A 486 26.65 -26.17 -5.89
CA GLN A 486 27.24 -27.40 -6.43
C GLN A 486 27.20 -27.47 -7.97
N HIS A 487 26.49 -26.55 -8.61
CA HIS A 487 26.40 -26.42 -10.07
C HIS A 487 27.35 -25.34 -10.65
N GLN A 488 28.11 -24.66 -9.79
CA GLN A 488 29.25 -23.82 -10.17
C GLN A 488 30.53 -24.66 -10.18
#